data_AF-B8IIT0-F1
#
_entry.id   AF-B8IIT0-F1
#
_cell.length_a   1.000
_cell.length_b   1.000
_cell.length_c   1.000
_cell.angle_alpha   90.00
_cell.angle_beta   90.00
_cell.angle_gamma   90.00
#
_symmetry.space_group_name_H-M   'P 1'
#
loop_
_entity.id
_entity.type
_entity.pdbx_description
1 polymer ?
#
loop_
_entity_poly.entity_id
_entity_poly.type
_entity_poly.pdbx_seq_one_letter_code
_entity_poly.pdbx_strand_id
1 'polypeptide(L)'
;MAARMSENGGTMTAAEVLQTLFSQADSHKAEMDSARGEMGAFIKDAEERFGINRKAFKAALALKRMEAQDRSAYLQTFRHYCDVLGFNDQADLFAEAPKADQPPADAGAAQAAANAEAITKGIKPTRVSGKTLN
;
A
#
# COMPACT_ATOMS: atom_id res chain seq x y z
N MET A 1 20.36 58.80 47.97
CA MET A 1 19.52 58.30 46.85
C MET A 1 18.86 57.02 47.29
N ALA A 2 17.54 56.96 47.14
CA ALA A 2 16.67 55.97 47.74
C ALA A 2 16.83 54.56 47.17
N ALA A 3 16.41 53.61 47.99
CA ALA A 3 16.53 52.17 47.90
C ALA A 3 15.63 51.50 46.85
N ARG A 4 16.06 50.30 46.43
CA ARG A 4 15.28 49.10 46.05
C ARG A 4 14.30 49.20 44.87
N MET A 5 14.62 48.45 43.82
CA MET A 5 13.65 47.64 43.05
C MET A 5 14.22 46.21 43.07
N SER A 6 13.92 45.39 44.09
CA SER A 6 12.78 44.45 44.14
C SER A 6 12.76 43.54 42.90
N GLU A 7 13.46 42.41 42.94
CA GLU A 7 12.92 41.08 43.30
C GLU A 7 12.09 40.43 42.18
N ASN A 8 12.55 39.25 41.77
CA ASN A 8 11.90 38.21 40.98
C ASN A 8 10.36 38.22 41.04
N GLY A 9 9.73 38.82 40.03
CA GLY A 9 8.29 38.73 39.81
C GLY A 9 7.91 37.41 39.16
N GLY A 10 7.93 36.32 39.93
CA GLY A 10 7.25 35.08 39.54
C GLY A 10 5.77 35.40 39.34
N THR A 11 5.30 35.39 38.09
CA THR A 11 3.88 35.48 37.78
C THR A 11 3.21 34.20 38.27
N MET A 12 2.84 34.14 39.54
CA MET A 12 1.82 33.20 40.00
C MET A 12 0.55 33.53 39.23
N THR A 13 0.29 32.77 38.16
CA THR A 13 -0.98 32.85 37.44
C THR A 13 -2.09 32.62 38.44
N ALA A 14 -2.99 33.60 38.56
CA ALA A 14 -4.14 33.50 39.44
C ALA A 14 -4.90 32.20 39.14
N ALA A 15 -5.33 31.48 40.18
CA ALA A 15 -5.95 30.16 40.02
C ALA A 15 -7.13 30.16 39.03
N GLU A 16 -7.88 31.26 38.99
CA GLU A 16 -8.99 31.49 38.06
C GLU A 16 -8.55 31.50 36.58
N VAL A 17 -7.37 32.05 36.28
CA VAL A 17 -6.81 32.07 34.92
C VAL A 17 -6.43 30.65 34.49
N LEU A 18 -5.82 29.87 35.38
CA LEU A 18 -5.47 28.47 35.09
C LEU A 18 -6.72 27.60 34.89
N GLN A 19 -7.76 27.78 35.70
CA GLN A 19 -9.03 27.06 35.53
C GLN A 19 -9.71 27.39 34.19
N THR A 20 -9.65 28.66 33.78
CA THR A 20 -10.17 29.09 32.48
C THR A 20 -9.38 28.46 31.33
N LEU A 21 -8.05 28.47 31.40
CA LEU A 21 -7.18 27.85 30.40
C LEU A 21 -7.38 26.33 30.32
N PHE A 22 -7.56 25.64 31.46
CA PHE A 22 -7.88 24.21 31.46
C PHE A 22 -9.22 23.92 30.82
N SER A 23 -10.26 24.68 31.16
CA SER A 23 -11.59 24.53 30.54
C SER A 23 -11.53 24.73 29.03
N GLN A 24 -10.77 25.72 28.55
CA GLN A 24 -10.57 25.96 27.12
C GLN A 24 -9.78 24.83 26.45
N ALA A 25 -8.71 24.35 27.08
CA ALA A 25 -7.90 23.25 26.55
C ALA A 25 -8.72 21.95 26.46
N ASP A 26 -9.53 21.63 27.48
CA ASP A 26 -10.41 20.46 27.48
C ASP A 26 -11.50 20.57 26.41
N SER A 27 -12.07 21.77 26.20
CA SER A 27 -13.02 22.03 25.12
C SER A 27 -12.39 21.76 23.74
N HIS A 28 -11.21 22.32 23.47
CA HIS A 28 -10.51 22.09 22.21
C HIS A 28 -10.13 20.62 22.02
N LYS A 29 -9.74 19.93 23.09
CA LYS A 29 -9.46 18.50 23.02
C LYS A 29 -10.70 17.70 22.65
N ALA A 30 -11.85 18.01 23.25
CA ALA A 30 -13.12 17.35 22.93
C ALA A 30 -13.52 17.57 21.46
N GLU A 31 -13.34 18.78 20.93
CA GLU A 31 -13.56 19.10 19.51
C GLU A 31 -12.62 18.31 18.60
N MET A 32 -11.33 18.24 18.93
CA MET A 32 -10.35 17.46 18.16
C MET A 32 -10.68 15.97 18.12
N ASP A 33 -11.10 15.40 19.24
CA ASP A 33 -11.47 13.97 19.32
C ASP A 33 -12.76 13.69 18.53
N SER A 34 -13.73 14.62 18.56
CA SER A 34 -14.96 14.53 17.76
C SER A 34 -14.64 14.58 16.26
N ALA A 35 -13.85 15.57 15.83
CA ALA A 35 -13.43 15.70 14.43
C ALA A 35 -12.60 14.48 13.95
N ARG A 36 -11.77 13.91 14.83
CA ARG A 36 -11.02 12.68 14.52
C ARG A 36 -11.96 11.49 14.35
N GLY A 37 -13.01 11.39 15.16
CA GLY A 37 -14.06 10.37 15.04
C GLY A 37 -14.82 10.47 13.71
N GLU A 38 -15.29 11.67 13.37
CA GLU A 38 -15.98 11.94 12.09
C GLU A 38 -15.12 11.62 10.88
N MET A 39 -13.84 12.03 10.88
CA MET A 39 -12.90 11.70 9.81
C MET A 39 -12.70 10.18 9.69
N GLY A 40 -12.67 9.46 10.82
CA GLY A 40 -12.59 8.01 10.84
C GLY A 40 -13.81 7.33 10.21
N ALA A 41 -15.01 7.80 10.54
CA ALA A 41 -16.26 7.32 9.97
C ALA A 41 -16.32 7.61 8.46
N PHE A 42 -15.98 8.82 8.03
CA PHE A 42 -15.95 9.20 6.63
C PHE A 42 -15.03 8.29 5.79
N ILE A 43 -13.82 7.99 6.28
CA ILE A 43 -12.88 7.11 5.56
C ILE A 43 -13.44 5.68 5.49
N LYS A 44 -14.15 5.22 6.52
CA LYS A 44 -14.82 3.91 6.50
C LYS A 44 -15.92 3.86 5.44
N ASP A 45 -16.77 4.87 5.41
CA ASP A 45 -17.83 4.96 4.42
C ASP A 45 -17.27 5.04 3.00
N ALA A 46 -16.16 5.75 2.80
CA ALA A 46 -15.49 5.84 1.52
C ALA A 46 -14.88 4.49 1.07
N GLU A 47 -14.32 3.73 2.01
CA GLU A 47 -13.83 2.37 1.78
C GLU A 47 -14.96 1.43 1.34
N GLU A 48 -16.12 1.47 2.01
CA GLU A 48 -17.28 0.65 1.67
C GLU A 48 -17.94 1.07 0.34
N ARG A 49 -18.03 2.38 0.05
CA ARG A 49 -18.73 2.90 -1.14
C ARG A 49 -17.89 2.91 -2.40
N PHE A 50 -16.59 3.22 -2.28
CA PHE A 50 -15.71 3.44 -3.43
C PHE A 50 -14.60 2.39 -3.54
N GLY A 51 -14.52 1.43 -2.61
CA GLY A 51 -13.52 0.37 -2.64
C GLY A 51 -12.09 0.85 -2.39
N ILE A 52 -11.92 2.02 -1.76
CA ILE A 52 -10.58 2.56 -1.49
C ILE A 52 -9.90 1.80 -0.33
N ASN A 53 -8.58 1.63 -0.40
CA ASN A 53 -7.81 1.12 0.72
C ASN A 53 -7.59 2.23 1.77
N ARG A 54 -8.12 2.04 2.98
CA ARG A 54 -8.03 3.01 4.09
C ARG A 54 -6.61 3.47 4.42
N LYS A 55 -5.62 2.56 4.41
CA LYS A 55 -4.23 2.87 4.76
C LYS A 55 -3.55 3.66 3.64
N ALA A 56 -3.74 3.24 2.40
CA ALA A 56 -3.23 3.94 1.23
C ALA A 56 -3.82 5.35 1.13
N PHE A 57 -5.12 5.52 1.39
CA PHE A 57 -5.78 6.82 1.37
C PHE A 57 -5.20 7.79 2.42
N LYS A 58 -4.94 7.31 3.65
CA LYS A 58 -4.30 8.13 4.69
C LYS A 58 -2.88 8.54 4.32
N ALA A 59 -2.11 7.63 3.71
CA ALA A 59 -0.78 7.96 3.19
C ALA A 59 -0.86 9.03 2.09
N ALA A 60 -1.80 8.90 1.15
CA ALA A 60 -2.03 9.89 0.10
C ALA A 60 -2.45 11.26 0.67
N LEU A 61 -3.28 11.28 1.72
CA LEU A 61 -3.67 12.51 2.40
C LEU A 61 -2.48 13.21 3.07
N ALA A 62 -1.57 12.43 3.67
CA ALA A 62 -0.34 12.96 4.24
C ALA A 62 0.56 13.57 3.14
N LEU A 63 0.74 12.87 2.03
CA LEU A 63 1.50 13.36 0.87
C LEU A 63 0.90 14.64 0.27
N LYS A 64 -0.43 14.74 0.21
CA LYS A 64 -1.12 15.93 -0.32
C LYS A 64 -0.79 17.20 0.47
N ARG A 65 -0.51 17.09 1.77
CA ARG A 65 -0.18 18.21 2.67
C ARG A 65 1.29 18.62 2.64
N MET A 66 2.15 17.83 2.02
CA MET A 66 3.59 18.12 1.90
C MET A 66 3.86 19.09 0.75
N GLU A 67 4.92 19.89 0.89
CA GLU A 67 5.48 20.67 -0.20
C GLU A 67 5.95 19.76 -1.34
N ALA A 68 5.94 20.27 -2.58
CA ALA A 68 6.18 19.45 -3.77
C ALA A 68 7.58 18.79 -3.76
N GLN A 69 8.59 19.51 -3.30
CA GLN A 69 9.98 19.02 -3.24
C GLN A 69 10.11 17.90 -2.19
N ASP A 70 9.60 18.11 -0.98
CA ASP A 70 9.63 17.13 0.10
C ASP A 70 8.87 15.85 -0.25
N ARG A 71 7.71 16.02 -0.92
CA ARG A 71 6.89 14.90 -1.40
C ARG A 71 7.66 14.02 -2.39
N SER A 72 8.40 14.63 -3.31
CA SER A 72 9.21 13.91 -4.29
C SER A 72 10.32 13.11 -3.61
N ALA A 73 11.07 13.75 -2.70
CA ALA A 73 12.14 13.11 -1.95
C ALA A 73 11.62 11.95 -1.08
N TYR A 74 10.48 12.14 -0.41
CA TYR A 74 9.81 11.10 0.36
C TYR A 74 9.44 9.90 -0.52
N LEU A 75 8.79 10.13 -1.66
CA LEU A 75 8.36 9.06 -2.56
C LEU A 75 9.54 8.27 -3.13
N GLN A 76 10.63 8.95 -3.48
CA GLN A 76 11.85 8.30 -3.94
C GLN A 76 12.44 7.38 -2.86
N THR A 77 12.54 7.89 -1.63
CA THR A 77 13.06 7.13 -0.49
C THR A 77 12.16 5.96 -0.13
N PHE A 78 10.84 6.17 -0.13
CA PHE A 78 9.86 5.14 0.15
C PHE A 78 9.92 3.98 -0.85
N ARG A 79 10.04 4.28 -2.15
CA ARG A 79 10.24 3.25 -3.19
C ARG A 79 11.52 2.47 -2.97
N HIS A 80 12.62 3.16 -2.69
CA HIS A 80 13.88 2.49 -2.36
C HIS A 80 13.73 1.53 -1.17
N TYR A 81 12.97 1.90 -0.13
CA TYR A 81 12.68 1.00 0.98
C TYR A 81 11.82 -0.19 0.59
N CYS A 82 10.81 0.00 -0.27
CA CYS A 82 10.03 -1.11 -0.81
C CYS A 82 10.91 -2.12 -1.56
N ASP A 83 11.87 -1.62 -2.34
CA ASP A 83 12.78 -2.45 -3.13
C ASP A 83 13.77 -3.21 -2.23
N VAL A 84 14.42 -2.52 -1.29
CA VAL A 84 15.38 -3.15 -0.35
C VAL A 84 14.72 -4.20 0.54
N LEU A 85 13.46 -4.00 0.92
CA LEU A 85 12.70 -4.91 1.77
C LEU A 85 11.95 -6.00 0.97
N GLY A 86 12.03 -5.99 -0.36
CA GLY A 86 11.35 -6.97 -1.21
C GLY A 86 9.82 -6.91 -1.13
N PHE A 87 9.23 -5.77 -0.76
CA PHE A 87 7.77 -5.63 -0.66
C PHE A 87 7.06 -5.76 -2.02
N ASN A 88 7.82 -5.60 -3.12
CA ASN A 88 7.34 -5.72 -4.49
C ASN A 88 7.73 -7.07 -5.15
N ASP A 89 8.39 -7.98 -4.43
CA ASP A 89 8.93 -9.22 -5.01
C ASP A 89 7.87 -10.30 -5.23
N GLN A 90 6.66 -10.11 -4.71
CA GLN A 90 5.55 -11.01 -5.02
C GLN A 90 5.19 -10.89 -6.50
N ALA A 91 5.35 -12.00 -7.23
CA ALA A 91 4.82 -12.14 -8.58
C ALA A 91 3.32 -11.85 -8.54
N ASP A 92 2.90 -10.84 -9.28
CA ASP A 92 1.49 -10.53 -9.45
C ASP A 92 0.84 -11.69 -10.23
N LEU A 93 0.12 -12.55 -9.51
CA LEU A 93 -0.59 -13.70 -10.05
C LEU A 93 -1.69 -13.31 -11.06
N PHE A 94 -2.01 -12.01 -11.14
CA PHE A 94 -2.99 -11.44 -12.05
C PHE A 94 -2.37 -10.42 -13.01
N ALA A 95 -1.07 -10.15 -12.94
CA ALA A 95 -0.38 -9.47 -14.02
C ALA A 95 -0.46 -10.42 -15.21
N GLU A 96 -1.25 -10.02 -16.20
CA GLU A 96 -1.35 -10.68 -17.48
C GLU A 96 0.09 -11.00 -17.93
N ALA A 97 0.44 -12.29 -17.88
CA ALA A 97 1.80 -12.72 -18.20
C ALA A 97 2.21 -12.03 -19.50
N PRO A 98 3.42 -11.44 -19.60
CA PRO A 98 3.85 -10.84 -20.85
C PRO A 98 3.60 -11.89 -21.92
N LYS A 99 2.75 -11.55 -22.91
CA LYS A 99 2.36 -12.45 -23.99
C LYS A 99 3.65 -13.09 -24.50
N ALA A 100 3.91 -14.32 -24.06
CA ALA A 100 5.02 -15.08 -24.58
C ALA A 100 4.83 -15.07 -26.08
N ASP A 101 5.87 -14.62 -26.80
CA ASP A 101 5.89 -14.55 -28.26
C ASP A 101 5.09 -15.73 -28.80
N GLN A 102 3.91 -15.43 -29.37
CA GLN A 102 3.13 -16.47 -30.02
C GLN A 102 4.08 -17.09 -31.05
N PRO A 103 4.42 -18.40 -30.93
CA PRO A 103 5.17 -19.03 -31.98
C PRO A 103 4.39 -18.81 -33.28
N PRO A 104 5.07 -18.49 -34.40
CA PRO A 104 4.41 -18.16 -35.65
C PRO A 104 3.36 -19.23 -35.97
N ALA A 105 2.19 -18.79 -36.43
CA ALA A 105 0.98 -19.60 -36.61
C ALA A 105 1.18 -20.90 -37.44
N ASP A 106 2.32 -21.03 -38.13
CA ASP A 106 2.69 -22.18 -38.96
C ASP A 106 3.25 -23.39 -38.18
N ALA A 107 3.68 -23.23 -36.92
CA ALA A 107 4.23 -24.37 -36.16
C ALA A 107 3.14 -25.42 -35.82
N GLY A 108 1.90 -24.98 -35.58
CA GLY A 108 0.77 -25.87 -35.31
C GLY A 108 0.33 -26.66 -36.54
N ALA A 109 0.38 -26.04 -37.73
CA ALA A 109 0.01 -26.69 -38.99
C ALA A 109 1.01 -27.78 -39.39
N ALA A 110 2.31 -27.53 -39.22
CA ALA A 110 3.35 -28.52 -39.50
C ALA A 110 3.27 -29.73 -38.54
N GLN A 111 3.03 -29.49 -37.25
CA GLN A 111 2.87 -30.57 -36.27
C GLN A 111 1.60 -31.38 -36.51
N ALA A 112 0.49 -30.74 -36.91
CA ALA A 112 -0.76 -31.43 -37.24
C ALA A 112 -0.62 -32.29 -38.51
N ALA A 113 0.08 -31.81 -39.54
CA ALA A 113 0.38 -32.58 -40.74
C ALA A 113 1.26 -33.80 -40.44
N ALA A 114 2.32 -33.62 -39.63
CA ALA A 114 3.20 -34.71 -39.21
C ALA A 114 2.45 -35.77 -38.39
N ASN A 115 1.56 -35.35 -37.49
CA ASN A 115 0.73 -36.26 -36.69
C ASN A 115 -0.31 -37.00 -37.55
N ALA A 116 -0.91 -36.35 -38.54
CA ALA A 116 -1.84 -36.99 -39.47
C ALA A 116 -1.16 -38.05 -40.35
N GLU A 117 0.07 -37.80 -40.79
CA GLU A 117 0.88 -38.79 -41.51
C GLU A 117 1.26 -40.00 -40.63
N ALA A 118 1.58 -39.77 -39.36
CA ALA A 118 1.91 -40.85 -38.43
C ALA A 118 0.70 -41.76 -38.16
N ILE A 119 -0.50 -41.20 -38.12
CA ILE A 119 -1.76 -41.97 -37.95
C ILE A 119 -2.07 -42.78 -39.21
N THR A 120 -1.90 -42.20 -40.40
CA THR A 120 -2.17 -42.90 -41.68
C THR A 120 -1.15 -44.00 -41.99
N LYS A 121 0.10 -43.87 -41.56
CA LYS A 121 1.15 -44.89 -41.73
C LYS A 121 1.09 -46.04 -40.72
N GLY A 122 0.11 -46.03 -39.81
CA GLY A 122 -0.13 -47.08 -38.83
C GLY A 122 0.86 -47.03 -37.67
N ILE A 123 0.42 -46.48 -36.54
CA ILE A 123 1.18 -46.45 -35.30
C ILE A 123 1.38 -47.89 -34.82
N LYS A 124 2.60 -48.44 -34.98
CA LYS A 124 2.96 -49.71 -34.34
C LYS A 124 3.07 -49.47 -32.83
N PRO A 125 2.26 -50.13 -31.99
CA PRO A 125 2.41 -50.02 -30.55
C PRO A 125 3.74 -50.66 -30.15
N THR A 126 4.71 -49.84 -29.77
CA THR A 126 5.86 -50.29 -28.98
C THR A 126 5.34 -50.67 -27.60
N ARG A 127 4.97 -51.93 -27.46
CA ARG A 127 4.65 -52.59 -26.20
C ARG A 127 5.94 -52.60 -25.37
N VAL A 128 6.12 -51.62 -24.49
CA VAL A 128 7.19 -51.65 -23.49
C VAL A 128 6.81 -52.73 -22.47
N SER A 129 7.24 -53.97 -22.73
CA SER A 129 7.25 -55.03 -21.74
C SER A 129 8.48 -54.84 -20.83
N GLY A 130 8.26 -54.41 -19.60
CA GLY A 130 9.27 -54.45 -18.54
C GLY A 130 8.55 -54.54 -17.21
N LYS A 131 8.11 -55.75 -16.82
CA LYS A 131 8.81 -56.75 -16.00
C LYS A 131 8.29 -56.70 -14.56
N THR A 132 7.42 -57.67 -14.31
CA THR A 132 6.96 -58.31 -13.06
C THR A 132 7.49 -57.84 -11.71
N LEU A 133 6.54 -57.69 -10.78
CA LEU A 133 6.69 -57.84 -9.33
C LEU A 133 7.38 -59.17 -8.96
N ASN A 134 8.14 -59.09 -7.86
CA ASN A 134 8.84 -60.12 -7.08
C ASN A 134 10.11 -60.71 -7.69
#